data_AF-A0A0L8KQL7-F1
#
_entry.id   AF-A0A0L8KQL7-F1
#
_cell.length_a   1.000
_cell.length_b   1.000
_cell.length_c   1.000
_cell.angle_alpha   90.00
_cell.angle_beta   90.00
_cell.angle_gamma   90.00
#
_symmetry.space_group_name_H-M   'P 1'
#
loop_
_entity.id
_entity.type
_entity.pdbx_description
1 polymer ?
#
loop_
_entity_poly.entity_id
_entity_poly.type
_entity_poly.pdbx_seq_one_letter_code
_entity_poly.pdbx_strand_id
1 'polypeptide(L)'
;MTVHTAALPTATVEVYPEVEMSSETAAKAEGERVALGRLSALKVLIKKSKPLFKAAVKAAKKGKAAFDRWVNSLSNFNPVKWAIKGSPSYIVTELISWLAQQVI
;
A
#
# COMPACT_ATOMS: atom_id res chain seq x y z
N MET A 1 -20.94 28.64 23.62
CA MET A 1 -19.87 27.70 24.00
C MET A 1 -19.10 27.34 22.74
N THR A 2 -17.86 27.83 22.64
CA THR A 2 -16.99 27.61 21.49
C THR A 2 -16.25 26.29 21.71
N VAL A 3 -16.54 25.26 20.91
CA VAL A 3 -15.77 24.02 20.91
C VAL A 3 -14.79 24.03 19.75
N HIS A 4 -13.53 24.28 20.09
CA HIS A 4 -12.39 23.99 19.24
C HIS A 4 -12.29 22.47 19.05
N THR A 5 -12.57 21.96 17.85
CA THR A 5 -12.23 20.60 17.49
C THR A 5 -11.12 20.63 16.46
N ALA A 6 -10.04 19.93 16.80
CA ALA A 6 -8.73 19.96 16.19
C ALA A 6 -8.73 19.68 14.69
N ALA A 7 -7.92 20.44 13.95
CA ALA A 7 -7.49 20.11 12.61
C ALA A 7 -6.69 18.80 12.66
N LEU A 8 -7.32 17.69 12.29
CA LEU A 8 -6.61 16.48 11.95
C LEU A 8 -5.75 16.79 10.71
N PRO A 9 -4.46 16.41 10.70
CA PRO A 9 -3.66 16.54 9.50
C PRO A 9 -4.34 15.70 8.42
N THR A 10 -4.76 16.36 7.35
CA THR A 10 -5.17 15.74 6.09
C THR A 10 -4.01 14.88 5.62
N ALA A 11 -3.96 13.63 6.08
CA ALA A 11 -3.23 12.58 5.40
C ALA A 11 -3.95 12.48 4.06
N THR A 12 -3.38 13.11 3.04
CA THR A 12 -3.81 12.97 1.66
C THR A 12 -3.73 11.48 1.34
N VAL A 13 -4.83 10.76 1.58
CA VAL A 13 -5.02 9.39 1.15
C VAL A 13 -5.07 9.50 -0.36
N GLU A 14 -3.91 9.34 -1.00
CA GLU A 14 -3.83 9.22 -2.44
C GLU A 14 -4.63 7.95 -2.80
N VAL A 15 -5.86 8.16 -3.24
CA VAL A 15 -6.74 7.13 -3.77
C VAL A 15 -6.18 6.74 -5.14
N TYR A 16 -5.94 5.46 -5.37
CA TYR A 16 -5.36 4.93 -6.62
C TYR A 16 -6.45 4.17 -7.39
N PRO A 17 -7.35 4.89 -8.10
CA PRO A 17 -8.62 4.34 -8.61
C PRO A 17 -8.45 3.17 -9.58
N GLU A 18 -7.31 3.08 -10.27
CA GLU A 18 -7.00 2.00 -11.22
C GLU A 18 -6.93 0.61 -10.56
N VAL A 19 -6.78 0.55 -9.23
CA VAL A 19 -6.59 -0.70 -8.48
C VAL A 19 -7.74 -0.96 -7.52
N GLU A 20 -8.69 -0.04 -7.36
CA GLU A 20 -9.75 -0.17 -6.35
C GLU A 20 -10.85 -1.15 -6.75
N MET A 21 -11.36 -1.87 -5.76
CA MET A 21 -12.45 -2.83 -5.92
C MET A 21 -13.77 -2.23 -5.40
N SER A 22 -14.89 -2.81 -5.81
CA SER A 22 -16.24 -2.33 -5.46
C SER A 22 -16.60 -2.46 -3.97
N SER A 23 -15.84 -3.23 -3.18
CA SER A 23 -16.03 -3.38 -1.73
C SER A 23 -14.72 -3.71 -1.02
N GLU A 24 -14.63 -3.38 0.27
CA GLU A 24 -13.48 -3.75 1.13
C GLU A 24 -13.30 -5.27 1.18
N THR A 25 -14.38 -6.04 1.30
CA THR A 25 -14.34 -7.51 1.30
C THR A 25 -13.74 -8.05 0.00
N ALA A 26 -14.13 -7.51 -1.15
CA ALA A 26 -13.56 -7.89 -2.44
C ALA A 26 -12.08 -7.49 -2.57
N ALA A 27 -11.72 -6.30 -2.08
CA ALA A 27 -10.34 -5.84 -2.04
C ALA A 27 -9.47 -6.74 -1.15
N LYS A 28 -9.99 -7.17 -0.01
CA LYS A 28 -9.30 -8.05 0.92
C LYS A 28 -9.13 -9.45 0.34
N ALA A 29 -10.19 -10.04 -0.20
CA ALA A 29 -10.13 -11.35 -0.85
C ALA A 29 -9.15 -11.36 -2.03
N GLU A 30 -9.18 -10.31 -2.88
CA GLU A 30 -8.21 -10.17 -3.98
C GLU A 30 -6.79 -9.95 -3.45
N GLY A 31 -6.63 -9.11 -2.42
CA GLY A 31 -5.34 -8.87 -1.79
C GLY A 31 -4.73 -10.15 -1.21
N GLU A 32 -5.51 -10.95 -0.49
CA GLU A 32 -5.08 -12.25 0.06
C GLU A 32 -4.77 -13.27 -1.04
N ARG A 33 -5.62 -13.34 -2.07
CA ARG A 33 -5.43 -14.20 -3.25
C ARG A 33 -4.17 -13.82 -4.04
N VAL A 34 -3.81 -12.54 -4.09
CA VAL A 34 -2.60 -12.07 -4.76
C VAL A 34 -1.38 -12.22 -3.86
N ALA A 35 -1.52 -11.98 -2.54
CA ALA A 35 -0.44 -12.08 -1.60
C ALA A 35 0.18 -13.47 -1.62
N LEU A 36 -0.60 -14.55 -1.40
CA LEU A 36 -0.16 -15.96 -1.34
C LEU A 36 1.24 -16.20 -0.72
N GLY A 37 1.73 -15.30 0.13
CA GLY A 37 3.12 -15.25 0.61
C GLY A 37 4.22 -15.06 -0.45
N ARG A 38 3.93 -14.64 -1.69
CA ARG A 38 4.90 -14.56 -2.79
C ARG A 38 5.31 -13.13 -3.12
N LEU A 39 6.59 -12.83 -2.96
CA LEU A 39 7.18 -11.53 -3.32
C LEU A 39 6.92 -11.13 -4.78
N SER A 40 6.99 -12.07 -5.72
CA SER A 40 6.76 -11.80 -7.15
C SER A 40 5.35 -11.29 -7.44
N ALA A 41 4.35 -11.81 -6.74
CA ALA A 41 2.96 -11.39 -6.92
C ALA A 41 2.72 -9.97 -6.42
N LEU A 42 3.31 -9.59 -5.27
CA LEU A 42 3.29 -8.21 -4.78
C LEU A 42 3.96 -7.24 -5.76
N LYS A 43 5.10 -7.62 -6.34
CA LYS A 43 5.78 -6.80 -7.35
C LYS A 43 4.90 -6.57 -8.57
N VAL A 44 4.23 -7.61 -9.07
CA VAL A 44 3.30 -7.49 -10.21
C VAL A 44 2.13 -6.58 -9.86
N LEU A 45 1.53 -6.77 -8.68
CA LEU A 45 0.37 -5.98 -8.24
C LEU A 45 0.71 -4.50 -8.12
N ILE A 46 1.83 -4.16 -7.47
CA ILE A 46 2.23 -2.77 -7.29
C ILE A 46 2.62 -2.12 -8.63
N LYS A 47 3.19 -2.89 -9.57
CA LYS A 47 3.53 -2.39 -10.91
C LYS A 47 2.32 -2.14 -11.81
N LYS A 48 1.12 -2.64 -11.48
CA LYS A 48 -0.08 -2.45 -12.33
C LYS A 48 -0.45 -0.98 -12.50
N SER A 49 -0.21 -0.15 -11.48
CA SER A 49 -0.49 1.28 -11.52
C SER A 49 0.79 2.08 -11.34
N LYS A 50 1.13 2.92 -12.32
CA LYS A 50 2.36 3.74 -12.30
C LYS A 50 2.41 4.70 -11.10
N PRO A 51 1.34 5.45 -10.76
CA PRO A 51 1.33 6.30 -9.56
C PRO A 51 1.53 5.51 -8.27
N LEU A 52 0.85 4.37 -8.13
CA LEU A 52 0.99 3.49 -6.97
C LEU A 52 2.42 2.94 -6.84
N PHE A 53 3.03 2.52 -7.95
CA PHE A 53 4.42 2.06 -7.97
C PHE A 53 5.39 3.17 -7.53
N LYS A 54 5.22 4.40 -8.05
CA LYS A 54 6.06 5.54 -7.65
C LYS A 54 5.91 5.87 -6.16
N ALA A 55 4.68 5.84 -5.64
CA ALA A 55 4.41 6.06 -4.22
C ALA A 55 5.03 4.98 -3.33
N ALA A 56 4.89 3.70 -3.72
CA ALA A 56 5.50 2.57 -3.04
C ALA A 56 7.03 2.69 -3.00
N VAL A 57 7.67 3.06 -4.11
CA VAL A 57 9.13 3.29 -4.18
C VAL A 57 9.56 4.46 -3.29
N LYS A 58 8.84 5.58 -3.34
CA LYS A 58 9.12 6.76 -2.48
C LYS A 58 8.99 6.42 -1.00
N ALA A 59 7.99 5.64 -0.62
CA ALA A 59 7.80 5.19 0.75
C ALA A 59 8.88 4.19 1.18
N ALA A 60 9.24 3.23 0.31
CA ALA A 60 10.28 2.24 0.59
C ALA A 60 11.67 2.87 0.76
N LYS A 61 12.03 3.87 -0.06
CA LYS A 61 13.30 4.63 0.08
C LYS A 61 13.41 5.37 1.41
N LYS A 62 12.29 5.69 2.05
CA LYS A 62 12.25 6.32 3.38
C LYS A 62 12.29 5.29 4.52
N GLY A 63 12.35 4.00 4.21
CA GLY A 63 12.44 2.91 5.17
C GLY A 63 11.09 2.34 5.60
N LYS A 64 11.15 1.28 6.40
CA LYS A 64 9.98 0.46 6.77
C LYS A 64 8.85 1.24 7.42
N ALA A 65 9.14 2.14 8.36
CA ALA A 65 8.10 2.92 9.03
C ALA A 65 7.32 3.83 8.07
N ALA A 66 7.99 4.43 7.07
CA ALA A 66 7.32 5.24 6.06
C ALA A 66 6.50 4.39 5.09
N PHE A 67 7.03 3.21 4.72
CA PHE A 67 6.31 2.23 3.92
C PHE A 67 5.03 1.74 4.62
N ASP A 68 5.12 1.35 5.88
CA ASP A 68 3.96 0.90 6.67
C ASP A 68 2.90 2.02 6.80
N ARG A 69 3.32 3.28 6.98
CA ARG A 69 2.40 4.43 6.98
C ARG A 69 1.70 4.60 5.63
N TRP A 70 2.43 4.50 4.53
CA TRP A 70 1.86 4.57 3.18
C TRP A 70 0.85 3.43 2.94
N VAL A 71 1.19 2.19 3.33
CA VAL A 71 0.26 1.05 3.24
C VAL A 71 -1.01 1.32 4.03
N ASN A 72 -0.91 1.88 5.23
CA ASN A 72 -2.06 2.19 6.07
C ASN A 72 -2.89 3.38 5.52
N SER A 73 -2.25 4.31 4.80
CA SER A 73 -2.96 5.39 4.12
C SER A 73 -3.67 4.94 2.85
N LEU A 74 -3.39 3.76 2.30
CA LEU A 74 -4.15 3.24 1.16
C LEU A 74 -5.64 3.06 1.54
N SER A 75 -6.51 3.33 0.57
CA SER A 75 -7.94 3.04 0.63
C SER A 75 -8.20 1.59 1.05
N ASN A 76 -9.24 1.35 1.86
CA ASN A 76 -9.67 -0.01 2.20
C ASN A 76 -10.21 -0.79 0.99
N PHE A 77 -10.57 -0.08 -0.07
CA PHE A 77 -10.97 -0.67 -1.35
C PHE A 77 -9.77 -1.08 -2.21
N ASN A 78 -8.53 -0.78 -1.77
CA ASN A 78 -7.32 -1.10 -2.52
C ASN A 78 -6.77 -2.49 -2.12
N PRO A 79 -6.70 -3.46 -3.04
CA PRO A 79 -6.21 -4.80 -2.76
C PRO A 79 -4.70 -4.83 -2.44
N VAL A 80 -3.91 -3.82 -2.84
CA VAL A 80 -2.48 -3.72 -2.49
C VAL A 80 -2.31 -3.60 -0.97
N LYS A 81 -3.20 -2.85 -0.30
CA LYS A 81 -3.18 -2.70 1.16
C LYS A 81 -3.26 -4.08 1.82
N TRP A 82 -4.27 -4.85 1.42
CA TRP A 82 -4.53 -6.16 1.97
C TRP A 82 -3.48 -7.18 1.57
N ALA A 83 -2.97 -7.10 0.35
CA ALA A 83 -1.91 -7.99 -0.11
C ALA A 83 -0.64 -7.82 0.73
N ILE A 84 -0.24 -6.58 1.02
CA ILE A 84 0.92 -6.29 1.85
C ILE A 84 0.66 -6.67 3.32
N LYS A 85 -0.51 -6.33 3.86
CA LYS A 85 -0.87 -6.64 5.26
C LYS A 85 -1.05 -8.14 5.52
N GLY A 86 -1.48 -8.91 4.52
CA GLY A 86 -1.61 -10.36 4.59
C GLY A 86 -0.31 -11.12 4.28
N SER A 87 0.77 -10.41 3.93
CA SER A 87 2.06 -11.04 3.60
C SER A 87 2.92 -11.25 4.85
N PRO A 88 3.72 -12.32 4.91
CA PRO A 88 4.72 -12.50 5.96
C PRO A 88 5.71 -11.33 6.03
N SER A 89 6.16 -10.98 7.24
CA SER A 89 7.02 -9.80 7.45
C SER A 89 8.35 -9.86 6.68
N TYR A 90 8.92 -11.05 6.46
CA TYR A 90 10.14 -11.21 5.67
C TYR A 90 9.89 -10.86 4.19
N ILE A 91 8.75 -11.26 3.61
CA ILE A 91 8.35 -10.90 2.24
C ILE A 91 8.18 -9.39 2.10
N VAL A 92 7.56 -8.74 3.09
CA VAL A 92 7.40 -7.28 3.10
C VAL A 92 8.76 -6.59 3.17
N THR A 93 9.71 -7.14 3.94
CA THR A 93 11.08 -6.61 4.02
C THR A 93 11.81 -6.74 2.69
N GLU A 94 11.73 -7.90 2.03
CA GLU A 94 12.31 -8.08 0.68
C GLU A 94 11.67 -7.16 -0.36
N LEU A 95 10.35 -6.94 -0.26
CA LEU A 95 9.64 -6.00 -1.11
C LEU A 95 10.16 -4.58 -0.94
N ILE A 96 10.32 -4.12 0.30
CA ILE A 96 10.88 -2.80 0.61
C ILE A 96 12.29 -2.67 0.05
N SER A 97 13.16 -3.65 0.30
CA SER A 97 14.54 -3.65 -0.21
C SER A 97 14.59 -3.58 -1.74
N TRP A 98 13.71 -4.32 -2.42
CA TRP A 98 13.62 -4.27 -3.88
C TRP A 98 13.06 -2.94 -4.39
N LEU A 99 12.02 -2.39 -3.75
CA LEU A 99 11.42 -1.09 -4.11
C LEU A 99 12.42 0.06 -3.91
N ALA A 100 13.24 0.01 -2.85
CA ALA A 100 14.24 1.04 -2.57
C ALA A 100 15.33 1.14 -3.65
N GLN A 101 15.60 0.03 -4.36
CA GLN A 101 16.56 -0.02 -5.47
C GLN A 101 15.98 0.48 -6.81
N GLN A 102 14.69 0.76 -6.89
CA GLN A 102 14.06 1.18 -8.15
C GLN A 102 14.45 2.63 -8.51
N VAL A 103 14.75 2.84 -9.79
CA VAL A 103 14.90 4.16 -10.41
C VAL A 103 13.55 4.52 -11.03
N ILE A 104 12.93 5.62 -10.58
CA ILE A 104 11.54 6.02 -10.90
C ILE A 104 11.45 7.45 -11.45
#